data_AF-X1RWA3-F1
#
_entry.id   AF-X1RWA3-F1
#
_cell.length_a   1.000
_cell.length_b   1.000
_cell.length_c   1.000
_cell.angle_alpha   90.00
_cell.angle_beta   90.00
_cell.angle_gamma   90.00
#
_symmetry.space_group_name_H-M   'P 1'
#
loop_
_entity.id
_entity.type
_entity.pdbx_description
1 polymer ?
#
loop_
_entity_poly.entity_id
_entity_poly.type
_entity_poly.pdbx_seq_one_letter_code
_entity_poly.pdbx_strand_id
1 'polypeptide(L)'
;MVKSTVLYQADQEVIGKHLRSKEWVMYSGKLTIYDRKTNPIVLKLKSEISDTFIGEFMDDKKEFKGDSVSDVYGKMAKWYNKNGIIFQN
;
A
#
# COMPACT_ATOMS: atom_id res chain seq x y z
N MET A 1 1.72 -25.98 8.50
CA MET A 1 1.31 -24.97 7.50
C MET A 1 2.30 -25.02 6.35
N VAL A 2 1.86 -25.36 5.12
CA VAL A 2 2.75 -25.34 3.95
C VAL A 2 3.15 -23.89 3.71
N LYS A 3 4.46 -23.62 3.78
CA LYS A 3 5.02 -22.29 3.51
C LYS A 3 4.78 -21.99 2.04
N SER A 4 4.06 -20.92 1.72
CA SER A 4 3.78 -20.57 0.32
C SER A 4 5.08 -20.16 -0.38
N THR A 5 5.29 -20.67 -1.59
CA THR A 5 6.44 -20.30 -2.42
C THR A 5 6.28 -18.87 -2.90
N VAL A 6 7.35 -18.06 -2.81
CA VAL A 6 7.38 -16.70 -3.35
C VAL A 6 7.81 -16.79 -4.81
N LEU A 7 6.97 -16.31 -5.72
CA LEU A 7 7.25 -16.26 -7.16
C LEU A 7 7.93 -14.95 -7.55
N TYR A 8 7.58 -13.85 -6.89
CA TYR A 8 8.14 -12.53 -7.15
C TYR A 8 8.07 -11.66 -5.90
N GLN A 9 9.06 -10.77 -5.75
CA GLN A 9 9.09 -9.80 -4.68
C GLN A 9 9.82 -8.53 -5.16
N ALA A 10 9.25 -7.36 -4.86
CA ALA A 10 9.89 -6.08 -5.12
C ALA A 10 9.58 -5.09 -4.01
N ASP A 11 10.56 -4.24 -3.72
CA ASP A 11 10.34 -3.06 -2.89
C ASP A 11 9.48 -2.06 -3.67
N GLN A 12 8.62 -1.34 -2.95
CA GLN A 12 7.66 -0.40 -3.51
C GLN A 12 7.67 0.87 -2.68
N GLU A 13 7.64 2.00 -3.38
CA GLU A 13 7.38 3.30 -2.80
C GLU A 13 6.10 3.82 -3.43
N VAL A 14 5.15 4.25 -2.60
CA VAL A 14 3.89 4.83 -3.06
C VAL A 14 3.73 6.19 -2.41
N ILE A 15 3.45 7.18 -3.24
CA ILE A 15 3.34 8.57 -2.82
C ILE A 15 1.95 9.08 -3.18
N GLY A 16 1.44 10.00 -2.39
CA GLY A 16 0.22 10.71 -2.69
C GLY A 16 0.23 12.10 -2.09
N LYS A 17 -0.62 12.97 -2.62
CA LYS A 17 -0.79 14.32 -2.08
C LYS A 17 -2.17 14.45 -1.46
N HIS A 18 -2.21 14.85 -0.19
CA HIS A 18 -3.48 15.11 0.46
C HIS A 18 -4.11 16.39 -0.07
N LEU A 19 -5.40 16.33 -0.39
CA LEU A 19 -6.09 17.37 -1.14
C LEU A 19 -6.25 18.68 -0.37
N ARG A 20 -6.47 18.60 0.95
CA ARG A 20 -6.77 19.78 1.79
C ARG A 20 -5.51 20.39 2.38
N SER A 21 -4.74 19.61 3.13
CA SER A 21 -3.49 20.07 3.77
C SER A 21 -2.36 20.30 2.77
N LYS A 22 -2.43 19.73 1.56
CA LYS A 22 -1.36 19.73 0.54
C LYS A 22 -0.09 18.99 0.96
N GLU A 23 -0.11 18.30 2.09
CA GLU A 23 1.01 17.47 2.57
C GLU A 23 1.20 16.24 1.68
N TRP A 24 2.45 15.80 1.60
CA TRP A 24 2.82 14.56 0.93
C TRP A 24 2.70 13.39 1.90
N VAL A 25 2.10 12.32 1.41
CA VAL A 25 1.92 11.06 2.11
C VAL A 25 2.79 10.05 1.39
N MET A 26 3.73 9.44 2.11
CA MET A 26 4.64 8.44 1.57
C MET A 26 4.55 7.15 2.37
N TYR A 27 4.45 6.05 1.65
CA TYR A 27 4.57 4.72 2.20
C TYR A 27 5.63 3.95 1.42
N SER A 28 6.50 3.24 2.14
CA SER A 28 7.43 2.28 1.56
C SER A 28 7.00 0.87 1.94
N GLY A 29 7.40 -0.11 1.15
CA GLY A 29 7.00 -1.47 1.44
C GLY A 29 7.40 -2.48 0.37
N LYS A 30 6.62 -3.55 0.31
CA LYS A 30 6.97 -4.74 -0.45
C LYS A 30 5.74 -5.36 -1.09
N LEU A 31 5.80 -5.50 -2.40
CA LEU A 31 4.88 -6.34 -3.16
C LEU A 31 5.43 -7.76 -3.18
N THR A 32 4.60 -8.74 -2.84
CA THR A 32 4.95 -10.16 -2.87
C THR A 32 3.88 -10.93 -3.62
N ILE A 33 4.31 -11.74 -4.58
CA ILE A 33 3.48 -12.66 -5.33
C ILE A 33 3.81 -14.07 -4.86
N TYR A 34 2.80 -14.76 -4.36
CA TYR A 34 2.90 -16.13 -3.86
C TYR A 34 2.28 -17.11 -4.86
N ASP A 35 2.84 -18.31 -4.92
CA ASP A 35 2.19 -19.47 -5.55
C ASP A 35 1.11 -20.02 -4.60
N ARG A 36 -0.08 -19.43 -4.67
CA ARG A 36 -1.26 -19.88 -3.93
C ARG A 36 -2.56 -19.52 -4.63
N LYS A 37 -3.61 -20.28 -4.36
CA LYS A 37 -4.92 -20.11 -5.02
C LYS A 37 -5.68 -18.84 -4.60
N THR A 38 -5.54 -18.40 -3.35
CA THR A 38 -6.33 -17.28 -2.80
C THR A 38 -5.42 -16.13 -2.41
N ASN A 39 -5.78 -14.92 -2.84
CA ASN A 39 -5.01 -13.71 -2.59
C ASN A 39 -3.49 -13.87 -2.89
N PRO A 40 -3.06 -14.40 -4.04
CA PRO A 40 -1.65 -14.57 -4.36
C PRO A 40 -0.82 -13.29 -4.25
N ILE A 41 -1.45 -12.12 -4.41
CA ILE A 41 -0.76 -10.83 -4.39
C ILE A 41 -0.95 -10.16 -3.04
N VAL A 42 0.15 -9.77 -2.40
CA VAL A 42 0.15 -9.03 -1.14
C VAL A 42 1.06 -7.82 -1.26
N LEU A 43 0.52 -6.64 -0.96
CA LEU A 43 1.29 -5.41 -0.82
C LEU A 43 1.27 -5.00 0.65
N LYS A 44 2.44 -4.99 1.28
CA LYS A 44 2.63 -4.51 2.65
C LYS A 44 3.34 -3.19 2.61
N LEU A 45 2.74 -2.18 3.20
CA LEU A 45 3.21 -0.81 3.24
C LEU A 45 3.40 -0.37 4.69
N LYS A 46 4.39 0.47 4.91
CA LYS A 46 4.68 1.16 6.16
C LYS A 46 4.75 2.65 5.85
N SER A 47 4.15 3.45 6.72
CA SER A 47 4.22 4.90 6.65
C SER A 47 5.68 5.33 6.83
N GLU A 48 6.13 6.20 5.93
CA GLU A 48 7.39 6.94 6.08
C GLU A 48 7.13 8.39 6.48
N ILE A 49 5.89 8.69 6.88
CA ILE A 49 5.48 10.01 7.35
C ILE A 49 5.87 10.11 8.82
N SER A 50 6.81 11.01 9.13
CA SER A 50 7.15 11.40 10.50
C SER A 50 6.69 12.84 10.75
N ASP A 51 6.07 13.09 11.91
CA ASP A 51 5.75 14.43 12.43
C ASP A 51 4.96 15.34 11.48
N THR A 52 3.84 14.84 10.92
CA THR A 52 2.88 15.69 10.19
C THR A 52 1.48 15.53 10.78
N PHE A 53 0.66 16.58 10.64
CA PHE A 53 -0.73 16.56 11.11
C PHE A 53 -1.50 15.37 10.51
N ILE A 54 -1.26 15.02 9.26
CA ILE A 54 -1.88 13.86 8.63
C ILE A 54 -1.31 12.52 9.09
N GLY A 55 -0.03 12.49 9.44
CA GLY A 55 0.61 11.28 9.97
C GLY A 55 -0.15 10.69 11.14
N GLU A 56 -0.68 11.52 12.05
CA GLU A 56 -1.46 11.09 13.22
C GLU A 56 -2.79 10.38 12.87
N PHE A 57 -3.35 10.64 11.68
CA PHE A 57 -4.63 10.08 11.24
C PHE A 57 -4.48 8.94 10.22
N MET A 58 -3.24 8.63 9.83
CA MET A 58 -2.94 7.63 8.82
C MET A 58 -2.43 6.33 9.48
N ASP A 59 -2.79 5.19 8.92
CA ASP A 59 -2.35 3.90 9.45
C ASP A 59 -0.83 3.73 9.28
N ASP A 60 -0.07 3.51 10.35
CA ASP A 60 1.39 3.26 10.29
C ASP A 60 1.77 2.09 9.37
N LYS A 61 0.90 1.08 9.29
CA LYS A 61 1.08 -0.11 8.45
C LYS A 61 -0.21 -0.41 7.72
N LYS A 62 -0.10 -0.72 6.43
CA LYS A 62 -1.23 -1.13 5.62
C LYS A 62 -0.91 -2.38 4.80
N GLU A 63 -1.86 -3.30 4.77
CA GLU A 63 -1.73 -4.54 3.99
C GLU A 63 -2.92 -4.65 3.04
N PHE A 64 -2.60 -4.83 1.76
CA PHE A 64 -3.56 -5.09 0.69
C PHE A 64 -3.34 -6.48 0.13
N LYS A 65 -4.44 -7.21 -0.07
CA LYS A 65 -4.45 -8.56 -0.61
C LYS A 65 -5.41 -8.63 -1.78
N GLY A 66 -5.03 -9.39 -2.80
CA GLY A 66 -5.88 -9.56 -3.97
C GLY A 66 -5.41 -10.66 -4.89
N ASP A 67 -6.23 -10.92 -5.88
CA ASP A 67 -6.00 -11.99 -6.87
C ASP A 67 -5.14 -11.53 -8.05
N SER A 68 -4.97 -10.21 -8.21
CA SER A 68 -4.10 -9.61 -9.22
C SER A 68 -3.41 -8.36 -8.69
N VAL A 69 -2.33 -7.95 -9.37
CA VAL A 69 -1.62 -6.71 -9.05
C VAL A 69 -2.56 -5.51 -9.17
N SER A 70 -3.36 -5.46 -10.24
CA SER A 70 -4.34 -4.40 -10.47
C SER A 70 -5.42 -4.31 -9.36
N ASP A 71 -5.90 -5.44 -8.84
CA ASP A 71 -6.85 -5.46 -7.72
C ASP A 71 -6.21 -4.87 -6.45
N VAL A 72 -4.96 -5.26 -6.15
CA VAL A 72 -4.21 -4.75 -5.00
C VAL A 72 -3.98 -3.24 -5.09
N TYR A 73 -3.49 -2.72 -6.22
CA TYR A 73 -3.33 -1.28 -6.41
C TYR A 73 -4.67 -0.53 -6.47
N GLY A 74 -5.72 -1.15 -7.01
CA GLY A 74 -7.08 -0.59 -6.99
C GLY A 74 -7.61 -0.42 -5.57
N LYS A 75 -7.40 -1.41 -4.69
CA LYS A 75 -7.74 -1.33 -3.26
C LYS A 75 -6.93 -0.24 -2.55
N MET A 76 -5.64 -0.14 -2.84
CA MET A 76 -4.76 0.90 -2.30
C MET A 76 -5.21 2.30 -2.74
N ALA A 77 -5.47 2.51 -4.04
CA ALA A 77 -5.92 3.79 -4.57
C ALA A 77 -7.26 4.23 -3.99
N LYS A 78 -8.20 3.28 -3.80
CA LYS A 78 -9.47 3.54 -3.10
C LYS A 78 -9.25 3.95 -1.64
N TRP A 79 -8.30 3.32 -0.95
CA TRP A 79 -7.95 3.69 0.42
C TRP A 79 -7.32 5.10 0.49
N TYR A 80 -6.40 5.44 -0.40
CA TYR A 80 -5.88 6.81 -0.53
C TYR A 80 -7.00 7.82 -0.76
N ASN A 81 -7.87 7.57 -1.74
CA ASN A 81 -8.99 8.48 -2.03
C ASN A 81 -9.92 8.65 -0.82
N LYS A 82 -10.22 7.57 -0.09
CA LYS A 82 -11.03 7.63 1.14
C LYS A 82 -10.41 8.54 2.21
N ASN A 83 -9.08 8.62 2.27
CA ASN A 83 -8.34 9.50 3.17
C ASN A 83 -8.04 10.88 2.56
N GLY A 84 -8.70 11.25 1.46
CA GLY A 84 -8.50 12.56 0.82
C GLY A 84 -7.15 12.70 0.10
N ILE A 85 -6.51 11.59 -0.27
CA ILE A 85 -5.20 11.55 -0.92
C ILE A 85 -5.39 11.15 -2.38
N ILE A 86 -4.77 11.91 -3.28
CA ILE A 86 -4.62 11.50 -4.67
C ILE A 86 -3.28 10.78 -4.80
N PHE A 87 -3.33 9.53 -5.26
CA PHE A 87 -2.15 8.73 -5.58
C PHE A 87 -1.33 9.38 -6.71
N GLN A 88 -0.03 9.47 -6.52
CA GLN A 88 0.96 10.06 -7.44
C GLN A 88 2.15 9.08 -7.46
N ASN A 89 2.25 8.26 -8.49
CA ASN A 89 3.29 7.24 -8.64
C ASN A 89 4.21 7.58 -9.79
#